data_AF-A0A9D4YEU9-F1
#
_entry.id   AF-A0A9D4YEU9-F1
#
_cell.length_a   1.000
_cell.length_b   1.000
_cell.length_c   1.000
_cell.angle_alpha   90.00
_cell.angle_beta   90.00
_cell.angle_gamma   90.00
#
_symmetry.space_group_name_H-M   'P 1'
#
loop_
_entity.id
_entity.type
_entity.pdbx_description
1 polymer ?
#
loop_
_entity_poly.entity_id
_entity_poly.type
_entity_poly.pdbx_seq_one_letter_code
_entity_poly.pdbx_strand_id
1 'polypeptide(L)'
;KHQEKMEESIFVFFSLLLLSSVLQSAHSHGNHPLSKVAIHKSTFSLLHLAHIKPTPSLLGLQGQTSEWITVEYSSPIPSIDDWIGVFSPANFSDSTCPKENGRVYPPLLCSAPIKFQNASYLNPQYKITGKGLLKLRLINQRSDFSFGLFSGGLSNPRLVAVSNKIAFANPNAPVYPRLALGKSWNEMTVTWTSGYGISDAEPFVEWSPKGGDRVHSPAGTLTFTRDSLCGAPARSVGWRDPGYIHTSHLKELWPNRIYEYKIGHKLKNGTYIWSKQYQFRAAPFPGQKSLQRVVIFGDMGKEEVDGSNEYNNFQHGSTNTTTQLIQDLENIDMVFHIGDISYANGYLSQWDQFTAQVEPIASAVPYMIASGNHERDWPGSGSFYGNMDSGGECGVLAETMFYVPASNRAKFWYSIDYGMFRFCVADTEHDWREGTEQYKFIEHCLYWNDRPCLSIDFQ
;
A
#
# COMPACT_ATOMS: atom_id res chain seq x y z
N LYS A 1 30.49 -97.96 -50.12
CA LYS A 1 31.13 -97.64 -48.82
C LYS A 1 31.84 -96.27 -48.82
N HIS A 2 31.29 -95.29 -49.54
CA HIS A 2 31.71 -93.88 -49.51
C HIS A 2 30.50 -92.99 -49.89
N GLN A 3 29.38 -93.19 -49.19
CA GLN A 3 28.16 -92.40 -49.43
C GLN A 3 27.22 -92.44 -48.21
N GLU A 4 27.81 -92.37 -47.02
CA GLU A 4 27.09 -92.45 -45.73
C GLU A 4 27.80 -91.65 -44.63
N LYS A 5 28.56 -90.61 -45.03
CA LYS A 5 29.29 -89.71 -44.11
C LYS A 5 29.20 -88.24 -44.49
N MET A 6 28.21 -87.89 -45.31
CA MET A 6 27.97 -86.52 -45.80
C MET A 6 26.49 -86.11 -45.61
N GLU A 7 25.74 -86.79 -44.75
CA GLU A 7 24.37 -86.39 -44.38
C GLU A 7 24.25 -85.98 -42.89
N GLU A 8 25.20 -86.35 -42.03
CA GLU A 8 25.21 -85.89 -40.63
C GLU A 8 25.76 -84.48 -40.41
N SER A 9 26.58 -83.94 -41.34
CA SER A 9 27.11 -82.56 -41.20
C SER A 9 26.19 -81.46 -41.74
N ILE A 10 25.19 -81.80 -42.56
CA ILE A 10 24.23 -80.83 -43.11
C ILE A 10 23.04 -80.63 -42.15
N PHE A 11 22.67 -81.66 -41.38
CA PHE A 11 21.59 -81.58 -40.39
C PHE A 11 21.97 -80.75 -39.15
N VAL A 12 23.23 -80.79 -38.71
CA VAL A 12 23.70 -79.99 -37.56
C VAL A 12 23.78 -78.50 -37.91
N PHE A 13 24.14 -78.15 -39.15
CA PHE A 13 24.22 -76.75 -39.60
C PHE A 13 22.85 -76.09 -39.80
N PHE A 14 21.84 -76.82 -40.29
CA PHE A 14 20.47 -76.32 -40.39
C PHE A 14 19.77 -76.18 -39.03
N SER A 15 20.12 -77.02 -38.05
CA SER A 15 19.59 -76.96 -36.69
C SER A 15 20.08 -75.71 -35.92
N LEU A 16 21.32 -75.26 -36.15
CA LEU A 16 21.87 -74.04 -35.54
C LEU A 16 21.37 -72.73 -36.21
N LEU A 17 21.03 -72.77 -37.50
CA LEU A 17 20.42 -71.62 -38.21
C LEU A 17 18.93 -71.41 -37.87
N LEU A 18 18.21 -72.48 -37.51
CA LEU A 18 16.84 -72.37 -36.99
C LEU A 18 16.78 -71.97 -35.50
N LEU A 19 17.78 -72.28 -34.68
CA LEU A 19 17.86 -71.77 -33.30
C LEU A 19 18.29 -70.30 -33.19
N SER A 20 18.91 -69.72 -34.22
CA SER A 20 19.32 -68.31 -34.26
C SER A 20 18.27 -67.37 -34.86
N SER A 21 17.14 -67.90 -35.36
CA SER A 21 16.02 -67.11 -35.89
C SER A 21 14.79 -67.03 -34.96
N VAL A 22 14.84 -67.63 -33.76
CA VAL A 22 13.74 -67.60 -32.78
C VAL A 22 14.06 -66.72 -31.55
N LEU A 23 15.20 -66.04 -31.52
CA LEU A 23 15.57 -65.11 -30.43
C LEU A 23 15.95 -63.74 -30.96
N GLN A 24 15.03 -63.10 -31.66
CA GLN A 24 15.02 -61.63 -31.80
C GLN A 24 13.60 -61.11 -32.03
N SER A 25 12.65 -61.51 -31.17
CA SER A 25 11.64 -60.52 -30.80
C SER A 25 12.34 -59.51 -29.91
N ALA A 26 12.86 -58.44 -30.50
CA ALA A 26 13.07 -57.21 -29.75
C ALA A 26 11.69 -56.75 -29.30
N HIS A 27 11.23 -57.27 -28.15
CA HIS A 27 10.23 -56.56 -27.39
C HIS A 27 10.87 -55.22 -27.09
N SER A 28 10.39 -54.17 -27.75
CA SER A 28 10.52 -52.83 -27.21
C SER A 28 9.94 -52.90 -25.80
N HIS A 29 10.82 -53.07 -24.80
CA HIS A 29 10.52 -52.59 -23.48
C HIS A 29 10.37 -51.09 -23.66
N GLY A 30 9.14 -50.69 -23.96
CA GLY A 30 8.68 -49.32 -24.16
C GLY A 30 8.72 -48.56 -22.85
N ASN A 31 9.90 -48.53 -22.23
CA ASN A 31 10.29 -47.70 -21.12
C ASN A 31 11.81 -47.56 -21.22
N HIS A 32 12.27 -46.56 -21.97
CA HIS A 32 13.64 -46.04 -21.91
C HIS A 32 14.07 -45.98 -20.44
N PRO A 33 15.31 -46.31 -20.02
CA PRO A 33 15.70 -46.22 -18.60
C PRO A 33 15.45 -44.83 -17.99
N LEU A 34 15.41 -43.80 -18.83
CA LEU A 34 15.04 -42.42 -18.50
C LEU A 34 13.53 -42.17 -18.38
N SER A 35 12.66 -43.00 -18.96
CA SER A 35 11.19 -42.88 -18.85
C SER A 35 10.66 -43.17 -17.44
N LYS A 36 11.48 -43.81 -16.59
CA LYS A 36 11.19 -44.04 -15.16
C LYS A 36 11.77 -42.96 -14.25
N VAL A 37 12.53 -42.01 -14.79
CA VAL A 37 12.91 -40.82 -14.03
C VAL A 37 11.64 -40.01 -13.86
N ALA A 38 11.08 -40.03 -12.65
CA ALA A 38 9.98 -39.16 -12.30
C ALA A 38 10.49 -37.71 -12.36
N ILE A 39 10.42 -37.09 -13.52
CA ILE A 39 10.85 -35.70 -13.75
C ILE A 39 10.20 -34.79 -12.71
N HIS A 40 8.94 -35.06 -12.33
CA HIS A 40 8.23 -34.37 -11.25
C HIS A 40 8.91 -34.49 -9.87
N LYS A 41 9.52 -35.64 -9.53
CA LYS A 41 10.30 -35.81 -8.29
C LYS A 41 11.67 -35.13 -8.38
N SER A 42 12.30 -35.13 -9.57
CA SER A 42 13.58 -34.44 -9.81
C SER A 42 13.45 -32.92 -9.80
N THR A 43 12.33 -32.36 -10.31
CA THR A 43 12.02 -30.93 -10.20
C THR A 43 11.78 -30.51 -8.75
N PHE A 44 11.15 -31.36 -7.92
CA PHE A 44 10.97 -31.09 -6.49
C PHE A 44 12.32 -31.07 -5.74
N SER A 45 13.27 -31.92 -6.14
CA SER A 45 14.61 -31.97 -5.55
C SER A 45 15.47 -30.73 -5.82
N LEU A 46 15.29 -30.04 -6.96
CA LEU A 46 16.08 -28.84 -7.29
C LEU A 46 15.53 -27.59 -6.62
N LEU A 47 14.21 -27.46 -6.45
CA LEU A 47 13.58 -26.28 -5.83
C LEU A 47 14.09 -25.98 -4.41
N HIS A 48 14.53 -26.99 -3.66
CA HIS A 48 15.18 -26.81 -2.35
C HIS A 48 16.49 -26.01 -2.39
N LEU A 49 17.12 -25.84 -3.56
CA LEU A 49 18.31 -25.01 -3.75
C LEU A 49 17.98 -23.53 -4.00
N ALA A 50 16.71 -23.21 -4.27
CA ALA A 50 16.29 -21.83 -4.40
C ALA A 50 16.36 -21.13 -3.03
N HIS A 51 16.76 -19.86 -3.04
CA HIS A 51 16.84 -19.07 -1.82
C HIS A 51 16.52 -17.61 -2.10
N ILE A 52 16.13 -16.91 -1.05
CA ILE A 52 15.91 -15.46 -1.05
C ILE A 52 16.30 -14.92 0.32
N LYS A 53 17.07 -13.84 0.35
CA LYS A 53 17.67 -13.28 1.55
C LYS A 53 17.68 -11.75 1.52
N PRO A 54 16.80 -11.09 2.30
CA PRO A 54 16.86 -9.66 2.52
C PRO A 54 17.94 -9.28 3.53
N THR A 55 18.58 -8.14 3.32
CA THR A 55 19.55 -7.53 4.23
C THR A 55 19.40 -6.00 4.24
N PRO A 56 19.54 -5.33 5.39
CA PRO A 56 19.72 -5.88 6.75
C PRO A 56 18.42 -6.51 7.32
N SER A 57 18.52 -7.22 8.45
CA SER A 57 17.37 -7.88 9.09
C SER A 57 16.59 -7.00 10.07
N LEU A 58 17.19 -5.89 10.51
CA LEU A 58 16.61 -4.93 11.44
C LEU A 58 16.71 -3.54 10.84
N LEU A 59 15.59 -2.84 10.73
CA LEU A 59 15.45 -1.54 10.06
C LEU A 59 15.16 -0.43 11.08
N GLY A 60 15.36 0.83 10.71
CA GLY A 60 14.94 2.00 11.47
C GLY A 60 15.64 2.18 12.82
N LEU A 61 16.89 1.74 12.94
CA LEU A 61 17.66 1.80 14.20
C LEU A 61 17.81 3.21 14.77
N GLN A 62 17.76 4.24 13.93
CA GLN A 62 17.84 5.65 14.35
C GLN A 62 16.48 6.36 14.23
N GLY A 63 15.38 5.60 14.23
CA GLY A 63 14.02 6.13 14.11
C GLY A 63 13.60 6.43 12.67
N GLN A 64 14.31 5.92 11.66
CA GLN A 64 13.84 6.01 10.28
C GLN A 64 12.53 5.24 10.10
N THR A 65 11.58 5.86 9.39
CA THR A 65 10.27 5.28 9.05
C THR A 65 10.23 4.67 7.66
N SER A 66 11.37 4.69 6.95
CA SER A 66 11.58 4.01 5.68
C SER A 66 13.06 3.66 5.51
N GLU A 67 13.36 2.53 4.88
CA GLU A 67 14.75 2.09 4.69
C GLU A 67 14.92 1.27 3.40
N TRP A 68 16.06 1.44 2.75
CA TRP A 68 16.46 0.63 1.59
C TRP A 68 17.06 -0.69 2.06
N ILE A 69 16.59 -1.79 1.48
CA ILE A 69 17.11 -3.13 1.69
C ILE A 69 17.65 -3.71 0.38
N THR A 70 18.52 -4.69 0.51
CA THR A 70 18.99 -5.51 -0.60
C THR A 70 18.44 -6.93 -0.45
N VAL A 71 17.76 -7.42 -1.49
CA VAL A 71 17.22 -8.77 -1.57
C VAL A 71 18.02 -9.56 -2.58
N GLU A 72 18.84 -10.47 -2.10
CA GLU A 72 19.58 -11.44 -2.93
C GLU A 72 18.74 -12.70 -3.08
N TYR A 73 18.68 -13.27 -4.28
CA TYR A 73 17.91 -14.49 -4.53
C TYR A 73 18.52 -15.35 -5.64
N SER A 74 18.20 -16.64 -5.58
CA SER A 74 18.53 -17.60 -6.61
C SER A 74 17.40 -18.60 -6.85
N SER A 75 17.16 -18.93 -8.13
CA SER A 75 16.34 -20.06 -8.57
C SER A 75 17.20 -20.99 -9.45
N PRO A 76 17.21 -22.31 -9.22
CA PRO A 76 17.92 -23.27 -10.06
C PRO A 76 17.19 -23.54 -11.39
N ILE A 77 15.92 -23.15 -11.49
CA ILE A 77 15.10 -23.27 -12.69
C ILE A 77 14.51 -21.87 -12.96
N PRO A 78 15.35 -20.90 -13.38
CA PRO A 78 14.91 -19.52 -13.53
C PRO A 78 14.03 -19.35 -14.75
N SER A 79 13.05 -18.46 -14.63
CA SER A 79 12.18 -18.04 -15.72
C SER A 79 12.03 -16.52 -15.76
N ILE A 80 11.66 -15.99 -16.92
CA ILE A 80 11.43 -14.55 -17.12
C ILE A 80 10.19 -14.03 -16.39
N ASP A 81 9.30 -14.93 -15.99
CA ASP A 81 8.08 -14.67 -15.24
C ASP A 81 8.25 -14.95 -13.75
N ASP A 82 9.46 -15.24 -13.28
CA ASP A 82 9.75 -15.32 -11.86
C ASP A 82 9.66 -13.92 -11.23
N TRP A 83 9.15 -13.85 -10.00
CA TRP A 83 8.90 -12.58 -9.34
C TRP A 83 9.04 -12.70 -7.83
N ILE A 84 9.33 -11.57 -7.18
CA ILE A 84 9.51 -11.46 -5.75
C ILE A 84 8.31 -10.70 -5.18
N GLY A 85 7.59 -11.30 -4.25
CA GLY A 85 6.54 -10.64 -3.46
C GLY A 85 7.05 -10.21 -2.10
N VAL A 86 6.69 -9.00 -1.68
CA VAL A 86 6.93 -8.48 -0.33
C VAL A 86 5.66 -8.66 0.49
N PHE A 87 5.74 -9.33 1.63
CA PHE A 87 4.57 -9.61 2.48
C PHE A 87 4.75 -9.01 3.87
N SER A 88 3.69 -8.40 4.39
CA SER A 88 3.60 -7.93 5.76
C SER A 88 2.14 -8.08 6.24
N PRO A 89 1.84 -8.97 7.20
CA PRO A 89 2.79 -9.70 8.06
C PRO A 89 3.69 -10.71 7.35
N ALA A 90 4.82 -11.06 7.97
CA ALA A 90 5.79 -12.01 7.41
C ALA A 90 5.26 -13.46 7.34
N ASN A 91 4.19 -13.77 8.06
CA ASN A 91 3.51 -15.05 7.99
C ASN A 91 2.35 -14.95 6.99
N PHE A 92 2.64 -15.12 5.70
CA PHE A 92 1.67 -15.00 4.62
C PHE A 92 1.21 -16.37 4.12
N SER A 93 0.01 -16.42 3.54
CA SER A 93 -0.50 -17.58 2.82
C SER A 93 -0.26 -17.41 1.33
N ASP A 94 0.50 -18.33 0.75
CA ASP A 94 0.72 -18.47 -0.70
C ASP A 94 -0.37 -19.28 -1.41
N SER A 95 -1.36 -19.77 -0.66
CA SER A 95 -2.54 -20.44 -1.24
C SER A 95 -3.27 -19.52 -2.23
N THR A 96 -3.79 -20.11 -3.30
CA THR A 96 -4.61 -19.40 -4.28
C THR A 96 -6.00 -19.11 -3.73
N CYS A 97 -6.42 -17.85 -3.77
CA CYS A 97 -7.78 -17.44 -3.42
C CYS A 97 -8.59 -17.12 -4.70
N PRO A 98 -9.90 -17.45 -4.74
CA PRO A 98 -10.71 -17.25 -5.94
C PRO A 98 -10.90 -15.76 -6.25
N LYS A 99 -11.06 -15.44 -7.54
CA LYS A 99 -11.48 -14.11 -7.98
C LYS A 99 -12.96 -13.91 -7.66
N GLU A 100 -13.24 -13.22 -6.55
CA GLU A 100 -14.60 -13.00 -6.06
C GLU A 100 -15.41 -12.04 -6.93
N ASN A 101 -14.79 -11.00 -7.49
CA ASN A 101 -15.45 -10.01 -8.32
C ASN A 101 -14.48 -9.33 -9.30
N GLY A 102 -14.99 -8.32 -10.01
CA GLY A 102 -14.25 -7.56 -11.00
C GLY A 102 -13.11 -6.71 -10.47
N ARG A 103 -12.96 -6.53 -9.15
CA ARG A 103 -11.92 -5.73 -8.45
C ARG A 103 -10.83 -6.58 -7.77
N VAL A 104 -10.97 -7.90 -7.78
CA VAL A 104 -9.94 -8.85 -7.33
C VAL A 104 -9.13 -9.29 -8.55
N TYR A 105 -7.83 -8.97 -8.58
CA TYR A 105 -6.96 -9.24 -9.73
C TYR A 105 -5.69 -10.01 -9.32
N PRO A 106 -4.96 -10.59 -10.30
CA PRO A 106 -3.69 -11.27 -10.02
C PRO A 106 -2.64 -10.34 -9.38
N PRO A 107 -1.71 -10.88 -8.55
CA PRO A 107 -1.60 -12.29 -8.18
C PRO A 107 -2.67 -12.76 -7.19
N LEU A 108 -3.39 -13.85 -7.51
CA LEU A 108 -4.54 -14.32 -6.71
C LEU A 108 -4.12 -15.12 -5.47
N LEU A 109 -3.33 -14.49 -4.59
CA LEU A 109 -2.88 -15.06 -3.31
C LEU A 109 -3.85 -14.70 -2.19
N CYS A 110 -4.05 -15.60 -1.23
CA CYS A 110 -4.88 -15.33 -0.06
C CYS A 110 -4.30 -14.26 0.87
N SER A 111 -2.99 -14.03 0.80
CA SER A 111 -2.35 -12.85 1.38
C SER A 111 -1.85 -11.96 0.24
N ALA A 112 -2.48 -10.80 0.05
CA ALA A 112 -1.98 -9.82 -0.90
C ALA A 112 -0.56 -9.36 -0.52
N PRO A 113 0.43 -9.44 -1.43
CA PRO A 113 1.72 -8.79 -1.21
C PRO A 113 1.53 -7.27 -1.09
N ILE A 114 2.35 -6.63 -0.26
CA ILE A 114 2.44 -5.17 -0.16
C ILE A 114 2.84 -4.59 -1.52
N LYS A 115 3.82 -5.23 -2.16
CA LYS A 115 4.31 -4.93 -3.51
C LYS A 115 5.07 -6.13 -4.06
N PHE A 116 5.39 -6.10 -5.34
CA PHE A 116 6.10 -7.19 -6.02
C PHE A 116 6.93 -6.69 -7.19
N GLN A 117 7.96 -7.44 -7.58
CA GLN A 117 8.82 -7.08 -8.69
C GLN A 117 9.30 -8.31 -9.46
N ASN A 118 9.47 -8.18 -10.78
CA ASN A 118 10.04 -9.24 -11.59
C ASN A 118 11.50 -9.51 -11.19
N ALA A 119 11.87 -10.80 -11.09
CA ALA A 119 13.23 -11.21 -10.79
C ALA A 119 14.25 -10.69 -11.82
N SER A 120 13.86 -10.51 -13.08
CA SER A 120 14.73 -9.96 -14.11
C SER A 120 14.80 -8.43 -14.16
N TYR A 121 14.09 -7.69 -13.30
CA TYR A 121 13.93 -6.22 -13.41
C TYR A 121 15.27 -5.46 -13.52
N LEU A 122 16.17 -5.63 -12.54
CA LEU A 122 17.55 -5.10 -12.59
C LEU A 122 18.58 -6.17 -12.98
N ASN A 123 18.11 -7.37 -13.36
CA ASN A 123 18.94 -8.56 -13.52
C ASN A 123 18.66 -9.20 -14.88
N PRO A 124 19.09 -8.59 -16.00
CA PRO A 124 18.79 -9.09 -17.35
C PRO A 124 19.34 -10.51 -17.60
N GLN A 125 20.38 -10.91 -16.85
CA GLN A 125 20.98 -12.25 -16.94
C GLN A 125 20.30 -13.29 -16.04
N TYR A 126 19.27 -12.92 -15.26
CA TYR A 126 18.58 -13.82 -14.32
C TYR A 126 18.08 -15.10 -14.99
N LYS A 127 17.52 -14.99 -16.21
CA LYS A 127 17.05 -16.15 -16.98
C LYS A 127 18.14 -17.20 -17.24
N ILE A 128 19.41 -16.78 -17.27
CA ILE A 128 20.56 -17.64 -17.57
C ILE A 128 21.25 -18.09 -16.28
N THR A 129 21.49 -17.15 -15.36
CA THR A 129 22.28 -17.39 -14.14
C THR A 129 21.44 -17.94 -12.99
N GLY A 130 20.13 -17.69 -13.02
CA GLY A 130 19.22 -17.93 -11.93
C GLY A 130 19.56 -17.17 -10.66
N LYS A 131 20.32 -16.07 -10.76
CA LYS A 131 20.74 -15.23 -9.63
C LYS A 131 20.37 -13.79 -9.88
N GLY A 132 19.88 -13.12 -8.85
CA GLY A 132 19.50 -11.72 -8.95
C GLY A 132 19.62 -10.99 -7.62
N LEU A 133 19.62 -9.67 -7.74
CA LEU A 133 19.65 -8.74 -6.64
C LEU A 133 18.64 -7.63 -6.89
N LEU A 134 17.79 -7.33 -5.90
CA LEU A 134 16.88 -6.19 -5.94
C LEU A 134 17.18 -5.24 -4.79
N LYS A 135 17.05 -3.94 -5.06
CA LYS A 135 17.01 -2.91 -4.03
C LYS A 135 15.57 -2.46 -3.86
N LEU A 136 15.04 -2.62 -2.67
CA LEU A 136 13.65 -2.25 -2.35
C LEU A 136 13.65 -1.25 -1.21
N ARG A 137 12.77 -0.25 -1.26
CA ARG A 137 12.53 0.68 -0.15
C ARG A 137 11.31 0.23 0.63
N LEU A 138 11.46 -0.10 1.90
CA LEU A 138 10.33 -0.43 2.77
C LEU A 138 9.93 0.78 3.61
N ILE A 139 8.66 0.84 3.96
CA ILE A 139 8.12 1.81 4.92
C ILE A 139 7.66 1.09 6.19
N ASN A 140 7.74 1.76 7.34
CA ASN A 140 7.28 1.23 8.61
C ASN A 140 5.76 1.39 8.73
N GLN A 141 5.05 0.33 8.36
CA GLN A 141 3.60 0.26 8.40
C GLN A 141 3.14 -0.82 9.39
N ARG A 142 3.83 -0.96 10.53
CA ARG A 142 3.61 -2.03 11.54
C ARG A 142 4.03 -3.41 11.03
N SER A 143 3.94 -4.41 11.92
CA SER A 143 4.31 -5.81 11.67
C SER A 143 5.74 -6.01 11.16
N ASP A 144 6.11 -7.26 10.94
CA ASP A 144 7.31 -7.72 10.25
C ASP A 144 7.07 -7.93 8.74
N PHE A 145 8.15 -8.24 8.02
CA PHE A 145 8.17 -8.51 6.58
C PHE A 145 8.84 -9.85 6.25
N SER A 146 8.37 -10.49 5.18
CA SER A 146 9.04 -11.61 4.49
C SER A 146 8.96 -11.44 2.98
N PHE A 147 9.82 -12.16 2.27
CA PHE A 147 9.89 -12.14 0.82
C PHE A 147 9.66 -13.54 0.27
N GLY A 148 8.74 -13.66 -0.68
CA GLY A 148 8.50 -14.89 -1.43
C GLY A 148 9.06 -14.77 -2.84
N LEU A 149 9.88 -15.72 -3.27
CA LEU A 149 10.24 -15.90 -4.67
C LEU A 149 9.22 -16.84 -5.32
N PHE A 150 8.61 -16.44 -6.42
CA PHE A 150 7.60 -17.18 -7.14
C PHE A 150 8.01 -17.44 -8.58
N SER A 151 7.51 -18.53 -9.14
CA SER A 151 7.55 -18.84 -10.58
C SER A 151 6.14 -18.86 -11.19
N GLY A 152 6.03 -18.90 -12.52
CA GLY A 152 4.74 -19.02 -13.21
C GLY A 152 3.96 -17.71 -13.38
N GLY A 153 4.65 -16.57 -13.20
CA GLY A 153 4.08 -15.24 -13.34
C GLY A 153 3.02 -14.91 -12.29
N LEU A 154 2.38 -13.76 -12.46
CA LEU A 154 1.33 -13.30 -11.54
C LEU A 154 0.03 -14.10 -11.70
N SER A 155 -0.22 -14.70 -12.87
CA SER A 155 -1.47 -15.42 -13.14
C SER A 155 -1.51 -16.82 -12.54
N ASN A 156 -0.37 -17.52 -12.46
CA ASN A 156 -0.28 -18.88 -11.92
C ASN A 156 0.92 -19.01 -10.97
N PRO A 157 0.97 -18.20 -9.89
CA PRO A 157 2.14 -18.11 -9.04
C PRO A 157 2.37 -19.42 -8.28
N ARG A 158 3.63 -19.86 -8.24
CA ARG A 158 4.08 -21.00 -7.45
C ARG A 158 5.23 -20.57 -6.57
N LEU A 159 5.05 -20.68 -5.25
CA LEU A 159 6.08 -20.32 -4.29
C LEU A 159 7.29 -21.25 -4.44
N VAL A 160 8.46 -20.65 -4.61
CA VAL A 160 9.74 -21.32 -4.83
C VAL A 160 10.63 -21.23 -3.59
N ALA A 161 10.71 -20.06 -2.95
CA ALA A 161 11.49 -19.85 -1.73
C ALA A 161 10.89 -18.75 -0.86
N VAL A 162 11.11 -18.83 0.46
CA VAL A 162 10.71 -17.81 1.44
C VAL A 162 11.95 -17.35 2.20
N SER A 163 12.02 -16.06 2.48
CA SER A 163 13.17 -15.48 3.17
C SER A 163 13.12 -15.61 4.69
N ASN A 164 14.20 -15.21 5.36
CA ASN A 164 14.12 -14.81 6.77
C ASN A 164 13.17 -13.62 6.95
N LYS A 165 12.63 -13.49 8.16
CA LYS A 165 11.84 -12.33 8.57
C LYS A 165 12.75 -11.12 8.82
N ILE A 166 12.24 -9.93 8.53
CA ILE A 166 12.88 -8.65 8.89
C ILE A 166 11.84 -7.72 9.49
N ALA A 167 12.25 -6.76 10.31
CA ALA A 167 11.32 -5.80 10.91
C ALA A 167 12.01 -4.45 11.18
N PHE A 168 11.21 -3.40 11.32
CA PHE A 168 11.67 -2.15 11.93
C PHE A 168 11.91 -2.37 13.44
N ALA A 169 12.86 -1.63 14.01
CA ALA A 169 13.21 -1.72 15.43
C ALA A 169 12.02 -1.44 16.35
N ASN A 170 11.12 -0.55 15.92
CA ASN A 170 9.83 -0.33 16.54
C ASN A 170 8.74 -0.29 15.45
N PRO A 171 8.12 -1.43 15.11
CA PRO A 171 7.05 -1.48 14.12
C PRO A 171 5.84 -0.63 14.52
N ASN A 172 5.64 -0.41 15.82
CA ASN A 172 4.48 0.31 16.36
C ASN A 172 4.69 1.82 16.45
N ALA A 173 5.85 2.34 16.04
CA ALA A 173 6.18 3.77 16.16
C ALA A 173 5.09 4.68 15.56
N PRO A 174 4.88 5.89 16.12
CA PRO A 174 4.02 6.88 15.49
C PRO A 174 4.63 7.37 14.17
N VAL A 175 3.88 7.25 13.08
CA VAL A 175 4.35 7.56 11.71
C VAL A 175 3.33 8.37 10.92
N TYR A 176 3.83 9.05 9.89
CA TYR A 176 3.05 9.69 8.82
C TYR A 176 2.00 10.70 9.32
N PRO A 177 2.39 11.72 10.11
CA PRO A 177 1.47 12.78 10.47
C PRO A 177 0.97 13.54 9.25
N ARG A 178 -0.31 13.88 9.30
CA ARG A 178 -1.00 14.72 8.33
C ARG A 178 -1.83 15.76 9.05
N LEU A 179 -1.62 17.01 8.65
CA LEU A 179 -2.30 18.18 9.16
C LEU A 179 -3.60 18.39 8.40
N ALA A 180 -4.64 18.80 9.11
CA ALA A 180 -5.87 19.29 8.51
C ALA A 180 -6.43 20.44 9.35
N LEU A 181 -7.05 21.42 8.71
CA LEU A 181 -7.72 22.51 9.41
C LEU A 181 -8.86 21.96 10.28
N GLY A 182 -8.97 22.50 11.49
CA GLY A 182 -9.99 22.11 12.45
C GLY A 182 -11.35 22.73 12.19
N LYS A 183 -12.25 22.62 13.17
CA LYS A 183 -13.60 23.22 13.09
C LYS A 183 -13.61 24.74 13.20
N SER A 184 -12.55 25.32 13.76
CA SER A 184 -12.34 26.75 13.92
C SER A 184 -11.07 27.18 13.18
N TRP A 185 -11.02 28.43 12.74
CA TRP A 185 -9.86 28.98 12.01
C TRP A 185 -8.53 28.94 12.80
N ASN A 186 -8.62 28.95 14.13
CA ASN A 186 -7.49 28.86 15.06
C ASN A 186 -7.26 27.44 15.61
N GLU A 187 -7.71 26.41 14.88
CA GLU A 187 -7.51 25.00 15.22
C GLU A 187 -6.80 24.27 14.09
N MET A 188 -5.73 23.55 14.41
CA MET A 188 -5.06 22.59 13.53
C MET A 188 -5.22 21.19 14.12
N THR A 189 -5.52 20.22 13.27
CA THR A 189 -5.49 18.81 13.68
C THR A 189 -4.21 18.15 13.23
N VAL A 190 -3.67 17.27 14.08
CA VAL A 190 -2.56 16.38 13.72
C VAL A 190 -3.12 14.97 13.77
N THR A 191 -3.24 14.32 12.61
CA THR A 191 -3.64 12.92 12.53
C THR A 191 -2.42 12.06 12.20
N TRP A 192 -2.19 10.95 12.91
CA TRP A 192 -1.06 10.03 12.67
C TRP A 192 -1.48 8.57 12.82
N THR A 193 -0.62 7.64 12.41
CA THR A 193 -0.85 6.19 12.54
C THR A 193 0.17 5.58 13.50
N SER A 194 -0.23 4.59 14.29
CA SER A 194 0.69 3.81 15.14
C SER A 194 0.23 2.36 15.33
N GLY A 195 1.07 1.54 15.97
CA GLY A 195 0.69 0.20 16.42
C GLY A 195 0.23 0.13 17.88
N TYR A 196 0.04 1.27 18.54
CA TYR A 196 -0.37 1.34 19.94
C TYR A 196 -1.85 1.69 20.06
N GLY A 197 -2.65 0.77 20.60
CA GLY A 197 -4.01 1.07 20.99
C GLY A 197 -4.05 1.87 22.29
N ILE A 198 -5.21 2.41 22.64
CA ILE A 198 -5.41 3.12 23.93
C ILE A 198 -5.16 2.21 25.16
N SER A 199 -5.22 0.89 24.96
CA SER A 199 -4.86 -0.09 25.97
C SER A 199 -3.34 -0.26 26.14
N ASP A 200 -2.54 0.20 25.19
CA ASP A 200 -1.08 0.00 25.17
C ASP A 200 -0.36 1.27 25.58
N ALA A 201 -0.84 2.41 25.06
CA ALA A 201 -0.27 3.72 25.30
C ALA A 201 -1.32 4.83 25.29
N GLU A 202 -1.06 5.91 26.03
CA GLU A 202 -1.81 7.16 25.94
C GLU A 202 -1.21 8.03 24.81
N PRO A 203 -1.95 8.30 23.72
CA PRO A 203 -1.48 9.09 22.58
C PRO A 203 -1.72 10.59 22.79
N PHE A 204 -0.71 11.40 22.46
CA PHE A 204 -0.80 12.86 22.59
C PHE A 204 0.16 13.56 21.61
N VAL A 205 -0.03 14.87 21.45
CA VAL A 205 0.90 15.75 20.73
C VAL A 205 1.50 16.73 21.74
N GLU A 206 2.83 16.78 21.81
CA GLU A 206 3.56 17.88 22.43
C GLU A 206 3.82 18.96 21.39
N TRP A 207 3.43 20.20 21.67
CA TRP A 207 3.57 21.29 20.72
C TRP A 207 3.78 22.63 21.42
N SER A 208 4.35 23.59 20.69
CA SER A 208 4.57 24.94 21.17
C SER A 208 4.67 25.92 20.01
N PRO A 209 4.43 27.22 20.24
CA PRO A 209 4.96 28.22 19.33
C PRO A 209 6.49 28.10 19.30
N LYS A 210 7.12 28.29 18.14
CA LYS A 210 8.58 28.18 18.00
C LYS A 210 9.31 29.03 19.04
N GLY A 211 10.11 28.39 19.89
CA GLY A 211 10.84 29.03 21.01
C GLY A 211 10.00 29.39 22.24
N GLY A 212 8.74 28.97 22.31
CA GLY A 212 7.84 29.16 23.45
C GLY A 212 7.63 27.90 24.30
N ASP A 213 6.74 28.02 25.28
CA ASP A 213 6.42 26.95 26.23
C ASP A 213 5.67 25.79 25.56
N ARG A 214 6.02 24.57 25.99
CA ARG A 214 5.42 23.34 25.49
C ARG A 214 4.14 23.00 26.22
N VAL A 215 3.15 22.57 25.46
CA VAL A 215 1.86 22.08 25.95
C VAL A 215 1.56 20.72 25.33
N HIS A 216 0.71 19.94 25.99
CA HIS A 216 0.26 18.63 25.52
C HIS A 216 -1.22 18.69 25.15
N SER A 217 -1.55 18.21 23.96
CA SER A 217 -2.94 17.97 23.54
C SER A 217 -3.19 16.47 23.45
N PRO A 218 -4.27 15.93 24.05
CA PRO A 218 -4.61 14.52 23.92
C PRO A 218 -5.02 14.19 22.49
N ALA A 219 -5.08 12.90 22.16
CA ALA A 219 -5.61 12.44 20.87
C ALA A 219 -6.76 11.44 21.03
N GLY A 220 -7.82 11.65 20.23
CA GLY A 220 -8.82 10.62 20.00
C GLY A 220 -8.21 9.51 19.15
N THR A 221 -8.59 8.25 19.39
CA THR A 221 -8.06 7.09 18.66
C THR A 221 -9.21 6.33 17.99
N LEU A 222 -9.03 6.07 16.70
CA LEU A 222 -9.95 5.29 15.86
C LEU A 222 -9.21 4.13 15.22
N THR A 223 -9.96 3.09 14.88
CA THR A 223 -9.52 1.99 14.03
C THR A 223 -10.77 1.36 13.41
N PHE A 224 -10.58 0.49 12.45
CA PHE A 224 -11.65 -0.31 11.84
C PHE A 224 -11.19 -1.75 11.72
N THR A 225 -12.16 -2.66 11.62
CA THR A 225 -11.89 -4.09 11.50
C THR A 225 -12.22 -4.57 10.09
N ARG A 226 -11.84 -5.80 9.76
CA ARG A 226 -12.22 -6.44 8.50
C ARG A 226 -13.74 -6.38 8.28
N ASP A 227 -14.51 -6.53 9.35
CA ASP A 227 -15.97 -6.56 9.27
C ASP A 227 -16.62 -5.20 9.06
N SER A 228 -15.85 -4.11 9.23
CA SER A 228 -16.29 -2.75 8.91
C SER A 228 -16.40 -2.51 7.40
N LEU A 229 -15.79 -3.35 6.56
CA LEU A 229 -15.70 -3.16 5.11
C LEU A 229 -16.84 -3.86 4.37
N CYS A 230 -17.23 -3.34 3.21
CA CYS A 230 -18.43 -3.76 2.49
C CYS A 230 -18.22 -4.95 1.54
N GLY A 231 -16.99 -5.22 1.09
CA GLY A 231 -16.76 -6.34 0.17
C GLY A 231 -15.30 -6.56 -0.23
N ALA A 232 -15.08 -7.49 -1.17
CA ALA A 232 -13.75 -7.84 -1.67
C ALA A 232 -13.22 -6.83 -2.72
N PRO A 233 -11.90 -6.59 -2.80
CA PRO A 233 -10.84 -7.24 -2.00
C PRO A 233 -10.68 -6.72 -0.57
N ALA A 234 -11.28 -5.59 -0.20
CA ALA A 234 -11.07 -4.94 1.10
C ALA A 234 -11.34 -5.86 2.30
N ARG A 235 -12.48 -6.57 2.28
CA ARG A 235 -12.91 -7.51 3.31
C ARG A 235 -12.23 -8.89 3.22
N SER A 236 -11.51 -9.19 2.13
CA SER A 236 -10.93 -10.51 1.85
C SER A 236 -9.41 -10.46 1.69
N VAL A 237 -8.89 -10.68 0.48
CA VAL A 237 -7.46 -10.88 0.20
C VAL A 237 -6.62 -9.61 0.39
N GLY A 238 -7.24 -8.44 0.24
CA GLY A 238 -6.56 -7.16 0.38
C GLY A 238 -6.60 -6.59 1.80
N TRP A 239 -7.27 -7.27 2.74
CA TRP A 239 -7.30 -6.87 4.14
C TRP A 239 -5.89 -6.84 4.74
N ARG A 240 -5.55 -5.71 5.35
CA ARG A 240 -4.39 -5.55 6.22
C ARG A 240 -4.80 -4.68 7.41
N ASP A 241 -4.36 -5.08 8.59
CA ASP A 241 -4.66 -4.36 9.83
C ASP A 241 -4.12 -2.90 9.75
N PRO A 242 -4.98 -1.88 9.94
CA PRO A 242 -4.59 -0.47 9.83
C PRO A 242 -3.85 0.07 11.06
N GLY A 243 -3.72 -0.73 12.13
CA GLY A 243 -3.27 -0.27 13.43
C GLY A 243 -4.27 0.70 14.05
N TYR A 244 -3.75 1.81 14.58
CA TYR A 244 -4.55 2.82 15.25
C TYR A 244 -4.26 4.20 14.64
N ILE A 245 -5.34 4.92 14.36
CA ILE A 245 -5.30 6.26 13.80
C ILE A 245 -5.66 7.22 14.92
N HIS A 246 -4.80 8.18 15.19
CA HIS A 246 -4.97 9.12 16.28
C HIS A 246 -5.11 10.53 15.73
N THR A 247 -6.01 11.33 16.28
CA THR A 247 -6.18 12.74 15.92
C THR A 247 -6.12 13.60 17.18
N SER A 248 -5.16 14.53 17.21
CA SER A 248 -5.07 15.57 18.25
C SER A 248 -5.52 16.93 17.69
N HIS A 249 -6.14 17.75 18.53
CA HIS A 249 -6.61 19.09 18.18
C HIS A 249 -5.73 20.14 18.89
N LEU A 250 -5.01 20.93 18.11
CA LEU A 250 -4.16 22.04 18.56
C LEU A 250 -4.97 23.33 18.41
N LYS A 251 -5.46 23.85 19.53
CA LYS A 251 -6.42 24.96 19.60
C LYS A 251 -5.77 26.26 20.03
N GLU A 252 -6.48 27.38 19.90
CA GLU A 252 -6.01 28.71 20.31
C GLU A 252 -4.73 29.13 19.59
N LEU A 253 -4.65 28.77 18.30
CA LEU A 253 -3.53 29.15 17.46
C LEU A 253 -3.51 30.65 17.18
N TRP A 254 -2.31 31.23 17.25
CA TRP A 254 -2.08 32.60 16.83
C TRP A 254 -1.85 32.62 15.31
N PRO A 255 -2.60 33.43 14.55
CA PRO A 255 -2.56 33.39 13.10
C PRO A 255 -1.15 33.67 12.58
N ASN A 256 -0.73 32.95 11.53
CA ASN A 256 0.58 33.04 10.88
C ASN A 256 1.80 32.64 11.72
N ARG A 257 1.61 32.27 12.99
CA ARG A 257 2.71 31.88 13.88
C ARG A 257 3.22 30.49 13.52
N ILE A 258 4.53 30.28 13.64
CA ILE A 258 5.14 28.97 13.45
C ILE A 258 5.05 28.18 14.75
N TYR A 259 4.58 26.95 14.65
CA TYR A 259 4.48 25.98 15.73
C TYR A 259 5.38 24.79 15.45
N GLU A 260 5.97 24.25 16.51
CA GLU A 260 6.72 23.00 16.50
C GLU A 260 5.88 21.92 17.20
N TYR A 261 5.93 20.69 16.72
CA TYR A 261 5.20 19.58 17.34
C TYR A 261 5.94 18.24 17.27
N LYS A 262 5.63 17.36 18.22
CA LYS A 262 6.07 15.97 18.32
C LYS A 262 4.89 15.11 18.72
N ILE A 263 4.82 13.91 18.16
CA ILE A 263 3.86 12.90 18.55
C ILE A 263 4.46 12.07 19.67
N GLY A 264 3.70 11.88 20.73
CA GLY A 264 4.06 11.08 21.90
C GLY A 264 3.08 9.95 22.14
N HIS A 265 3.61 8.82 22.56
CA HIS A 265 2.87 7.70 23.13
C HIS A 265 3.46 7.36 24.49
N LYS A 266 2.68 7.55 25.55
CA LYS A 266 3.09 7.17 26.91
C LYS A 266 2.62 5.74 27.18
N LEU A 267 3.56 4.80 27.14
CA LEU A 267 3.29 3.39 27.40
C LEU A 267 2.85 3.19 28.85
N LYS A 268 2.09 2.11 29.12
CA LYS A 268 1.67 1.74 30.48
C LYS A 268 2.82 1.59 31.49
N ASN A 269 4.02 1.27 31.04
CA ASN A 269 5.21 1.16 31.89
C ASN A 269 5.89 2.52 32.18
N GLY A 270 5.30 3.63 31.75
CA GLY A 270 5.83 5.00 31.93
C GLY A 270 6.83 5.45 30.87
N THR A 271 7.24 4.58 29.94
CA THR A 271 8.15 4.94 28.85
C THR A 271 7.42 5.78 27.80
N TYR A 272 8.10 6.80 27.29
CA TYR A 272 7.59 7.61 26.18
C TYR A 272 8.23 7.18 24.87
N ILE A 273 7.41 6.92 23.87
CA ILE A 273 7.82 6.77 22.47
C ILE A 273 7.53 8.09 21.76
N TRP A 274 8.53 8.66 21.10
CA TRP A 274 8.45 9.95 20.44
C TRP A 274 8.70 9.84 18.94
N SER A 275 8.01 10.65 18.15
CA SER A 275 8.36 10.90 16.76
C SER A 275 9.55 11.86 16.64
N LYS A 276 10.04 12.05 15.41
CA LYS A 276 10.83 13.24 15.04
C LYS A 276 10.04 14.52 15.29
N GLN A 277 10.74 15.66 15.32
CA GLN A 277 10.12 16.97 15.41
C GLN A 277 9.60 17.41 14.04
N TYR A 278 8.43 18.06 14.05
CA TYR A 278 7.80 18.67 12.90
C TYR A 278 7.49 20.14 13.18
N GLN A 279 7.11 20.87 12.14
CA GLN A 279 6.71 22.27 12.26
C GLN A 279 5.62 22.61 11.25
N PHE A 280 4.75 23.57 11.59
CA PHE A 280 3.75 24.12 10.68
C PHE A 280 3.53 25.60 10.95
N ARG A 281 2.95 26.31 9.98
CA ARG A 281 2.47 27.68 10.16
C ARG A 281 0.97 27.65 10.40
N ALA A 282 0.50 28.28 11.48
CA ALA A 282 -0.93 28.42 11.73
C ALA A 282 -1.59 29.26 10.63
N ALA A 283 -2.82 28.88 10.27
CA ALA A 283 -3.56 29.53 9.19
C ALA A 283 -3.76 31.04 9.47
N PRO A 284 -3.85 31.87 8.41
CA PRO A 284 -4.30 33.24 8.53
C PRO A 284 -5.69 33.32 9.15
N PHE A 285 -5.98 34.42 9.85
CA PHE A 285 -7.35 34.70 10.28
C PHE A 285 -8.27 34.90 9.04
N PRO A 286 -9.54 34.47 9.05
CA PRO A 286 -10.46 34.70 7.94
C PRO A 286 -10.57 36.18 7.54
N GLY A 287 -10.39 36.49 6.26
CA GLY A 287 -10.33 37.85 5.72
C GLY A 287 -8.98 38.56 5.84
N GLN A 288 -7.95 37.93 6.40
CA GLN A 288 -6.61 38.52 6.48
C GLN A 288 -6.02 38.83 5.10
N LYS A 289 -5.56 40.07 4.90
CA LYS A 289 -4.89 40.51 3.68
C LYS A 289 -3.40 40.14 3.71
N SER A 290 -3.06 38.99 3.13
CA SER A 290 -1.69 38.52 2.93
C SER A 290 -1.59 37.68 1.66
N LEU A 291 -0.37 37.45 1.15
CA LEU A 291 -0.17 36.43 0.11
C LEU A 291 -0.55 35.06 0.69
N GLN A 292 -1.39 34.31 -0.04
CA GLN A 292 -1.93 33.01 0.33
C GLN A 292 -1.96 32.14 -0.91
N ARG A 293 -1.36 30.94 -0.83
CA ARG A 293 -1.09 30.07 -1.97
C ARG A 293 -1.63 28.68 -1.68
N VAL A 294 -2.67 28.29 -2.42
CA VAL A 294 -3.35 27.01 -2.27
C VAL A 294 -3.14 26.19 -3.53
N VAL A 295 -2.74 24.93 -3.37
CA VAL A 295 -2.61 23.98 -4.48
C VAL A 295 -3.78 23.01 -4.44
N ILE A 296 -4.39 22.75 -5.60
CA ILE A 296 -5.57 21.90 -5.75
C ILE A 296 -5.35 20.90 -6.90
N PHE A 297 -5.58 19.61 -6.64
CA PHE A 297 -5.54 18.54 -7.64
C PHE A 297 -6.41 17.36 -7.19
N GLY A 298 -6.82 16.50 -8.12
CA GLY A 298 -7.46 15.21 -7.83
C GLY A 298 -6.58 14.06 -8.33
N ASP A 299 -6.99 12.83 -8.01
CA ASP A 299 -6.57 11.64 -8.76
C ASP A 299 -5.06 11.34 -8.71
N MET A 300 -4.36 11.75 -7.65
CA MET A 300 -2.91 11.60 -7.59
C MET A 300 -2.47 10.15 -7.44
N GLY A 301 -3.24 9.34 -6.69
CA GLY A 301 -2.86 7.98 -6.34
C GLY A 301 -1.51 7.85 -5.66
N LYS A 302 -0.87 6.69 -5.82
CA LYS A 302 0.46 6.39 -5.30
C LYS A 302 1.35 5.70 -6.34
N GLU A 303 2.64 5.67 -6.07
CA GLU A 303 3.59 4.89 -6.87
C GLU A 303 4.85 4.57 -6.05
N GLU A 304 5.40 3.37 -6.26
CA GLU A 304 6.62 2.92 -5.58
C GLU A 304 7.87 3.60 -6.15
N VAL A 305 8.57 4.37 -5.31
CA VAL A 305 9.81 5.07 -5.72
C VAL A 305 10.98 4.16 -6.08
N ASP A 306 10.92 2.88 -5.71
CA ASP A 306 11.92 1.87 -6.08
C ASP A 306 11.59 1.15 -7.40
N GLY A 307 10.49 1.56 -8.05
CA GLY A 307 9.99 1.00 -9.30
C GLY A 307 9.32 -0.35 -9.14
N SER A 308 9.04 -0.81 -7.92
CA SER A 308 8.24 -2.01 -7.68
C SER A 308 6.86 -1.90 -8.33
N ASN A 309 6.32 -3.05 -8.72
CA ASN A 309 4.92 -3.16 -9.09
C ASN A 309 4.07 -3.47 -7.86
N GLU A 310 2.76 -3.30 -7.97
CA GLU A 310 1.81 -3.48 -6.89
C GLU A 310 0.39 -3.53 -7.46
N TYR A 311 -0.61 -3.81 -6.62
CA TYR A 311 -2.00 -3.71 -7.04
C TYR A 311 -2.35 -2.27 -7.43
N ASN A 312 -3.25 -2.11 -8.40
CA ASN A 312 -3.73 -0.82 -8.86
C ASN A 312 -2.59 0.16 -9.23
N ASN A 313 -1.51 -0.34 -9.82
CA ASN A 313 -0.37 0.47 -10.23
C ASN A 313 -0.59 1.13 -11.60
N PHE A 314 -1.41 2.17 -11.66
CA PHE A 314 -1.75 2.90 -12.89
C PHE A 314 -1.61 4.42 -12.78
N GLN A 315 -0.99 4.94 -11.70
CA GLN A 315 -0.86 6.38 -11.43
C GLN A 315 0.57 6.89 -11.66
N HIS A 316 1.10 6.74 -12.88
CA HIS A 316 2.49 7.10 -13.23
C HIS A 316 2.85 8.60 -13.09
N GLY A 317 1.85 9.47 -12.85
CA GLY A 317 2.07 10.87 -12.52
C GLY A 317 2.28 11.13 -11.02
N SER A 318 2.01 10.14 -10.16
CA SER A 318 1.90 10.31 -8.71
C SER A 318 3.21 10.82 -8.07
N THR A 319 4.33 10.18 -8.42
CA THR A 319 5.65 10.54 -7.92
C THR A 319 6.12 11.90 -8.44
N ASN A 320 5.82 12.24 -9.70
CA ASN A 320 6.12 13.55 -10.27
C ASN A 320 5.35 14.68 -9.56
N THR A 321 4.04 14.53 -9.39
CA THR A 321 3.21 15.51 -8.67
C THR A 321 3.71 15.67 -7.24
N THR A 322 3.93 14.58 -6.51
CA THR A 322 4.46 14.62 -5.14
C THR A 322 5.81 15.33 -5.07
N THR A 323 6.71 15.06 -6.01
CA THR A 323 8.05 15.67 -6.06
C THR A 323 7.97 17.18 -6.31
N GLN A 324 7.13 17.63 -7.23
CA GLN A 324 6.95 19.06 -7.50
C GLN A 324 6.39 19.81 -6.29
N LEU A 325 5.40 19.22 -5.60
CA LEU A 325 4.84 19.81 -4.38
C LEU A 325 5.87 19.91 -3.25
N ILE A 326 6.73 18.90 -3.10
CA ILE A 326 7.82 18.94 -2.11
C ILE A 326 8.85 20.02 -2.47
N GLN A 327 9.20 20.13 -3.75
CA GLN A 327 10.17 21.12 -4.22
C GLN A 327 9.68 22.56 -4.02
N ASP A 328 8.38 22.81 -4.21
CA ASP A 328 7.78 24.13 -4.06
C ASP A 328 7.11 24.35 -2.68
N LEU A 329 7.34 23.47 -1.70
CA LEU A 329 6.61 23.47 -0.43
C LEU A 329 6.74 24.78 0.37
N GLU A 330 7.88 25.48 0.27
CA GLU A 330 8.05 26.81 0.89
C GLU A 330 7.09 27.86 0.30
N ASN A 331 6.59 27.60 -0.91
CA ASN A 331 5.62 28.42 -1.62
C ASN A 331 4.17 27.92 -1.55
N ILE A 332 3.91 26.86 -0.78
CA ILE A 332 2.59 26.27 -0.63
C ILE A 332 2.15 26.48 0.81
N ASP A 333 0.98 27.10 0.99
CA ASP A 333 0.44 27.35 2.32
C ASP A 333 -0.58 26.27 2.74
N MET A 334 -1.19 25.60 1.76
CA MET A 334 -2.21 24.56 1.94
C MET A 334 -2.37 23.73 0.66
N VAL A 335 -2.69 22.46 0.82
CA VAL A 335 -3.03 21.54 -0.29
C VAL A 335 -4.47 21.05 -0.15
N PHE A 336 -5.14 20.91 -1.29
CA PHE A 336 -6.46 20.29 -1.40
C PHE A 336 -6.43 19.17 -2.45
N HIS A 337 -6.58 17.92 -1.99
CA HIS A 337 -6.68 16.74 -2.84
C HIS A 337 -8.14 16.33 -3.02
N ILE A 338 -8.75 16.67 -4.15
CA ILE A 338 -10.21 16.62 -4.37
C ILE A 338 -10.73 15.23 -4.80
N GLY A 339 -10.39 14.18 -4.06
CA GLY A 339 -10.87 12.81 -4.29
C GLY A 339 -9.89 11.94 -5.08
N ASP A 340 -10.18 10.64 -5.11
CA ASP A 340 -9.38 9.60 -5.76
C ASP A 340 -7.93 9.58 -5.23
N ILE A 341 -7.85 9.30 -3.92
CA ILE A 341 -6.70 9.61 -3.08
C ILE A 341 -5.54 8.66 -3.37
N SER A 342 -5.75 7.36 -3.14
CA SER A 342 -4.68 6.36 -3.20
C SER A 342 -4.91 5.28 -4.25
N TYR A 343 -6.14 5.13 -4.75
CA TYR A 343 -6.55 3.98 -5.56
C TYR A 343 -6.24 2.62 -4.91
N ALA A 344 -6.20 2.56 -3.58
CA ALA A 344 -6.03 1.30 -2.85
C ALA A 344 -7.09 0.27 -3.26
N ASN A 345 -8.33 0.72 -3.45
CA ASN A 345 -9.47 -0.06 -3.94
C ASN A 345 -9.55 -1.44 -3.29
N GLY A 346 -9.40 -1.47 -1.97
CA GLY A 346 -9.47 -2.66 -1.14
C GLY A 346 -8.16 -3.43 -0.95
N TYR A 347 -7.01 -2.94 -1.45
CA TYR A 347 -5.69 -3.43 -1.06
C TYR A 347 -5.08 -2.50 -0.01
N LEU A 348 -5.45 -2.73 1.24
CA LEU A 348 -5.38 -1.76 2.33
C LEU A 348 -3.97 -1.29 2.71
N SER A 349 -2.93 -2.06 2.39
CA SER A 349 -1.54 -1.65 2.63
C SER A 349 -1.18 -0.34 1.94
N GLN A 350 -1.88 0.01 0.86
CA GLN A 350 -1.61 1.18 0.03
C GLN A 350 -2.02 2.49 0.70
N TRP A 351 -2.84 2.46 1.75
CA TRP A 351 -3.15 3.65 2.53
C TRP A 351 -1.99 4.11 3.41
N ASP A 352 -1.23 3.18 4.02
CA ASP A 352 0.02 3.54 4.70
C ASP A 352 1.08 4.02 3.69
N GLN A 353 1.16 3.39 2.51
CA GLN A 353 2.01 3.84 1.41
C GLN A 353 1.70 5.28 1.01
N PHE A 354 0.42 5.61 0.81
CA PHE A 354 -0.01 6.94 0.44
C PHE A 354 0.30 7.97 1.54
N THR A 355 -0.04 7.67 2.80
CA THR A 355 0.26 8.60 3.93
C THR A 355 1.78 8.81 4.11
N ALA A 356 2.60 7.79 3.85
CA ALA A 356 4.05 7.93 3.82
C ALA A 356 4.55 8.77 2.63
N GLN A 357 3.95 8.60 1.44
CA GLN A 357 4.27 9.37 0.24
C GLN A 357 4.02 10.87 0.45
N VAL A 358 2.90 11.23 1.07
CA VAL A 358 2.53 12.64 1.31
C VAL A 358 3.06 13.22 2.62
N GLU A 359 3.65 12.42 3.53
CA GLU A 359 4.21 12.89 4.81
C GLU A 359 5.05 14.18 4.68
N PRO A 360 5.98 14.31 3.70
CA PRO A 360 6.80 15.52 3.57
C PRO A 360 5.99 16.81 3.34
N ILE A 361 4.79 16.69 2.77
CA ILE A 361 3.87 17.80 2.51
C ILE A 361 2.90 17.95 3.69
N ALA A 362 2.16 16.87 3.97
CA ALA A 362 1.04 16.85 4.90
C ALA A 362 1.46 17.04 6.36
N SER A 363 2.72 16.76 6.72
CA SER A 363 3.23 17.04 8.07
C SER A 363 3.62 18.52 8.28
N ALA A 364 3.68 19.32 7.22
CA ALA A 364 4.15 20.70 7.23
C ALA A 364 3.04 21.72 6.91
N VAL A 365 2.13 21.38 6.00
CA VAL A 365 0.97 22.21 5.62
C VAL A 365 -0.33 21.40 5.70
N PRO A 366 -1.49 22.05 5.90
CA PRO A 366 -2.77 21.34 5.88
C PRO A 366 -2.99 20.65 4.53
N TYR A 367 -3.25 19.35 4.58
CA TYR A 367 -3.56 18.51 3.43
C TYR A 367 -5.03 18.10 3.53
N MET A 368 -5.88 18.93 2.94
CA MET A 368 -7.32 18.71 2.94
C MET A 368 -7.71 17.76 1.82
N ILE A 369 -8.77 16.98 2.02
CA ILE A 369 -9.19 15.97 1.06
C ILE A 369 -10.70 16.03 0.80
N ALA A 370 -11.13 15.68 -0.40
CA ALA A 370 -12.50 15.27 -0.67
C ALA A 370 -12.56 13.73 -0.86
N SER A 371 -13.76 13.18 -0.87
CA SER A 371 -14.00 11.77 -1.24
C SER A 371 -14.31 11.69 -2.73
N GLY A 372 -13.74 10.71 -3.43
CA GLY A 372 -14.11 10.33 -4.79
C GLY A 372 -14.74 8.93 -4.84
N ASN A 373 -15.05 8.46 -6.06
CA ASN A 373 -15.65 7.15 -6.29
C ASN A 373 -14.72 6.02 -5.81
N HIS A 374 -13.39 6.17 -5.95
CA HIS A 374 -12.43 5.17 -5.47
C HIS A 374 -12.31 5.10 -3.94
N GLU A 375 -12.83 6.09 -3.20
CA GLU A 375 -12.96 6.00 -1.75
C GLU A 375 -14.29 5.38 -1.34
N ARG A 376 -15.39 5.73 -2.01
CA ARG A 376 -16.75 5.55 -1.46
C ARG A 376 -17.65 4.57 -2.20
N ASP A 377 -17.50 4.38 -3.50
CA ASP A 377 -18.47 3.64 -4.30
C ASP A 377 -18.48 2.14 -4.01
N TRP A 378 -19.63 1.67 -3.52
CA TRP A 378 -19.92 0.25 -3.41
C TRP A 378 -21.43 -0.03 -3.52
N PRO A 379 -21.88 -1.05 -4.27
CA PRO A 379 -23.32 -1.31 -4.43
C PRO A 379 -23.98 -1.62 -3.08
N GLY A 380 -25.13 -0.98 -2.82
CA GLY A 380 -25.90 -1.20 -1.58
C GLY A 380 -25.30 -0.58 -0.31
N SER A 381 -24.27 0.27 -0.43
CA SER A 381 -23.63 0.95 0.70
C SER A 381 -24.19 2.34 1.02
N GLY A 382 -25.18 2.81 0.26
CA GLY A 382 -25.75 4.15 0.38
C GLY A 382 -25.01 5.24 -0.41
N SER A 383 -23.99 4.90 -1.20
CA SER A 383 -23.43 5.80 -2.21
C SER A 383 -24.48 6.07 -3.30
N PHE A 384 -24.44 7.28 -3.87
CA PHE A 384 -25.28 7.68 -4.99
C PHE A 384 -24.92 6.91 -6.27
N TYR A 385 -23.63 6.70 -6.48
CA TYR A 385 -23.12 5.84 -7.53
C TYR A 385 -22.95 4.41 -7.01
N GLY A 386 -23.51 3.46 -7.76
CA GLY A 386 -23.50 2.03 -7.40
C GLY A 386 -22.31 1.27 -7.99
N ASN A 387 -21.18 1.93 -8.24
CA ASN A 387 -19.99 1.28 -8.79
C ASN A 387 -19.30 0.43 -7.72
N MET A 388 -18.28 -0.34 -8.13
CA MET A 388 -17.42 -1.12 -7.22
C MET A 388 -16.04 -0.47 -7.07
N ASP A 389 -15.93 0.85 -7.28
CA ASP A 389 -14.64 1.52 -7.51
C ASP A 389 -13.77 1.52 -6.27
N SER A 390 -14.39 1.59 -5.09
CA SER A 390 -13.70 1.50 -3.81
C SER A 390 -13.16 0.11 -3.48
N GLY A 391 -13.47 -0.92 -4.29
CA GLY A 391 -13.07 -2.31 -4.01
C GLY A 391 -13.53 -2.84 -2.64
N GLY A 392 -14.66 -2.33 -2.15
CA GLY A 392 -15.28 -2.75 -0.88
C GLY A 392 -14.89 -1.91 0.33
N GLU A 393 -14.07 -0.87 0.16
CA GLU A 393 -13.72 0.08 1.23
C GLU A 393 -14.91 0.93 1.72
N CYS A 394 -15.81 1.32 0.81
CA CYS A 394 -17.06 2.03 1.08
C CYS A 394 -16.93 3.26 2.02
N GLY A 395 -15.85 4.03 1.83
CA GLY A 395 -15.58 5.29 2.54
C GLY A 395 -14.81 5.14 3.85
N VAL A 396 -14.78 3.94 4.45
CA VAL A 396 -14.27 3.70 5.81
C VAL A 396 -12.81 4.17 5.97
N LEU A 397 -11.97 3.94 4.95
CA LEU A 397 -10.56 4.30 5.03
C LEU A 397 -10.35 5.80 4.86
N ALA A 398 -10.97 6.43 3.86
CA ALA A 398 -10.89 7.88 3.68
C ALA A 398 -11.36 8.62 4.93
N GLU A 399 -12.49 8.22 5.50
CA GLU A 399 -13.06 8.89 6.68
C GLU A 399 -12.27 8.62 7.96
N THR A 400 -11.44 7.58 8.02
CA THR A 400 -10.66 7.25 9.22
C THR A 400 -9.22 7.76 9.12
N MET A 401 -8.55 7.50 8.01
CA MET A 401 -7.12 7.78 7.80
C MET A 401 -6.83 9.29 7.77
N PHE A 402 -7.78 10.09 7.29
CA PHE A 402 -7.70 11.53 7.20
C PHE A 402 -8.80 12.19 8.03
N TYR A 403 -8.47 13.36 8.60
CA TYR A 403 -9.45 14.21 9.27
C TYR A 403 -9.88 15.33 8.33
N VAL A 404 -11.19 15.56 8.29
CA VAL A 404 -11.79 16.77 7.72
C VAL A 404 -12.83 17.30 8.72
N PRO A 405 -13.05 18.62 8.81
CA PRO A 405 -13.95 19.23 9.79
C PRO A 405 -15.44 19.07 9.39
N ALA A 406 -15.81 17.96 8.78
CA ALA A 406 -17.19 17.59 8.49
C ALA A 406 -17.97 17.37 9.80
N SER A 407 -19.24 17.77 9.81
CA SER A 407 -20.14 17.47 10.95
C SER A 407 -20.40 15.97 11.08
N ASN A 408 -20.42 15.27 9.94
CA ASN A 408 -20.42 13.82 9.86
C ASN A 408 -19.38 13.38 8.82
N ARG A 409 -18.31 12.70 9.26
CA ARG A 409 -17.21 12.27 8.38
C ARG A 409 -17.63 11.21 7.36
N ALA A 410 -18.69 10.44 7.61
CA ALA A 410 -19.24 9.49 6.65
C ALA A 410 -19.95 10.14 5.46
N LYS A 411 -20.32 11.42 5.59
CA LYS A 411 -20.92 12.23 4.53
C LYS A 411 -19.90 13.08 3.77
N PHE A 412 -18.71 13.25 4.34
CA PHE A 412 -17.54 13.90 3.74
C PHE A 412 -17.67 15.35 3.22
N TRP A 413 -18.84 15.98 3.24
CA TRP A 413 -18.97 17.39 2.89
C TRP A 413 -18.69 18.32 4.08
N TYR A 414 -17.94 19.40 3.83
CA TYR A 414 -17.52 20.34 4.88
C TYR A 414 -17.09 21.69 4.31
N SER A 415 -16.95 22.68 5.19
CA SER A 415 -16.47 24.00 4.85
C SER A 415 -15.25 24.39 5.68
N ILE A 416 -14.33 25.13 5.08
CA ILE A 416 -13.15 25.68 5.77
C ILE A 416 -12.80 27.07 5.23
N ASP A 417 -12.07 27.81 6.05
CA ASP A 417 -11.49 29.11 5.71
C ASP A 417 -9.96 29.03 5.73
N TYR A 418 -9.32 29.67 4.75
CA TYR A 418 -7.89 29.93 4.74
C TYR A 418 -7.65 31.38 4.32
N GLY A 419 -7.55 32.29 5.29
CA GLY A 419 -7.42 33.72 5.01
C GLY A 419 -8.59 34.25 4.19
N MET A 420 -8.34 34.69 2.96
CA MET A 420 -9.35 35.24 2.04
C MET A 420 -10.16 34.16 1.32
N PHE A 421 -9.79 32.89 1.43
CA PHE A 421 -10.47 31.79 0.76
C PHE A 421 -11.47 31.09 1.68
N ARG A 422 -12.70 30.93 1.17
CA ARG A 422 -13.71 30.00 1.69
C ARG A 422 -13.80 28.82 0.73
N PHE A 423 -13.65 27.60 1.24
CA PHE A 423 -13.87 26.37 0.48
C PHE A 423 -15.16 25.69 0.95
N CYS A 424 -16.03 25.34 0.01
CA CYS A 424 -17.21 24.53 0.20
C CYS A 424 -16.99 23.20 -0.51
N VAL A 425 -16.84 22.13 0.26
CA VAL A 425 -16.38 20.83 -0.22
C VAL A 425 -17.56 19.90 -0.24
N ALA A 426 -17.93 19.46 -1.43
CA ALA A 426 -18.97 18.46 -1.65
C ALA A 426 -18.36 17.05 -1.62
N ASP A 427 -19.22 16.05 -1.48
CA ASP A 427 -18.97 14.65 -1.72
C ASP A 427 -19.88 14.20 -2.88
N THR A 428 -19.26 14.00 -4.04
CA THR A 428 -19.96 13.58 -5.27
C THR A 428 -20.52 12.18 -5.17
N GLU A 429 -20.10 11.38 -4.19
CA GLU A 429 -20.56 10.00 -4.02
C GLU A 429 -21.82 9.90 -3.16
N HIS A 430 -22.37 11.05 -2.73
CA HIS A 430 -23.70 11.18 -2.12
C HIS A 430 -24.55 12.18 -2.91
N ASP A 431 -25.89 12.07 -2.84
CA ASP A 431 -26.81 12.87 -3.66
C ASP A 431 -26.70 14.38 -3.38
N TRP A 432 -26.32 15.17 -4.39
CA TRP A 432 -26.13 16.62 -4.31
C TRP A 432 -27.29 17.44 -4.90
N ARG A 433 -28.37 16.80 -5.37
CA ARG A 433 -29.49 17.48 -6.03
C ARG A 433 -30.30 18.35 -5.06
N GLU A 434 -31.07 19.28 -5.62
CA GLU A 434 -31.96 20.15 -4.86
C GLU A 434 -32.85 19.35 -3.89
N GLY A 435 -32.96 19.85 -2.65
CA GLY A 435 -33.74 19.22 -1.58
C GLY A 435 -32.95 18.24 -0.71
N THR A 436 -31.76 17.79 -1.11
CA THR A 436 -30.93 16.92 -0.27
C THR A 436 -30.25 17.66 0.87
N GLU A 437 -29.75 16.91 1.85
CA GLU A 437 -28.96 17.47 2.96
C GLU A 437 -27.67 18.13 2.48
N GLN A 438 -27.00 17.51 1.51
CA GLN A 438 -25.79 18.06 0.91
C GLN A 438 -26.06 19.38 0.18
N TYR A 439 -27.16 19.46 -0.60
CA TYR A 439 -27.53 20.70 -1.27
C TYR A 439 -27.75 21.85 -0.27
N LYS A 440 -28.47 21.60 0.82
CA LYS A 440 -28.68 22.58 1.91
C LYS A 440 -27.37 23.00 2.56
N PHE A 441 -26.45 22.06 2.77
CA PHE A 441 -25.11 22.37 3.25
C PHE A 441 -24.36 23.29 2.27
N ILE A 442 -24.37 22.99 0.97
CA ILE A 442 -23.70 23.78 -0.06
C ILE A 442 -24.28 25.20 -0.11
N GLU A 443 -25.62 25.34 -0.12
CA GLU A 443 -26.30 26.63 -0.08
C GLU A 443 -25.87 27.46 1.13
N HIS A 444 -25.91 26.87 2.33
CA HIS A 444 -25.47 27.53 3.56
C HIS A 444 -24.00 27.93 3.53
N CYS A 445 -23.11 27.06 3.03
CA CYS A 445 -21.69 27.35 2.92
C CYS A 445 -21.39 28.53 1.98
N LEU A 446 -22.10 28.61 0.85
CA LEU A 446 -21.94 29.66 -0.15
C LEU A 446 -22.56 31.00 0.31
N TYR A 447 -23.68 30.96 1.03
CA TYR A 447 -24.40 32.13 1.52
C TYR A 447 -23.71 32.85 2.67
N TRP A 448 -22.86 32.16 3.45
CA TRP A 448 -22.14 32.71 4.61
C TRP A 448 -21.09 33.81 4.28
N ASN A 449 -21.14 34.42 3.10
CA ASN A 449 -20.12 35.36 2.70
C ASN A 449 -20.41 36.78 3.18
N ASP A 450 -19.67 37.19 4.22
CA ASP A 450 -19.25 38.57 4.48
C ASP A 450 -18.26 39.00 3.37
N ARG A 451 -18.66 38.83 2.09
CA ARG A 451 -17.98 39.40 0.94
C ARG A 451 -18.32 40.88 1.01
N PRO A 452 -17.40 41.79 1.41
CA PRO A 452 -17.64 43.19 1.12
C PRO A 452 -17.88 43.24 -0.38
N CYS A 453 -19.08 43.63 -0.80
CA CYS A 453 -19.33 43.97 -2.18
C CYS A 453 -18.16 44.89 -2.57
N LEU A 454 -17.37 44.47 -3.54
CA LEU A 454 -16.62 45.43 -4.36
C LEU A 454 -17.69 46.30 -5.01
N SER A 455 -18.18 47.30 -4.27
CA SER A 455 -18.77 48.49 -4.85
C SER A 455 -17.61 49.12 -5.59
N ILE A 456 -17.43 48.67 -6.82
CA ILE A 456 -16.76 49.46 -7.83
C ILE A 456 -17.72 50.64 -8.05
N ASP A 457 -17.57 51.67 -7.21
CA ASP A 457 -18.06 53.00 -7.54
C ASP A 457 -17.32 53.38 -8.83
N PHE A 458 -18.00 53.24 -9.96
CA PHE A 458 -17.63 53.97 -11.16
C PHE A 458 -17.94 55.44 -10.87
N GLN A 459 -16.95 56.17 -10.36
CA GLN A 459 -16.88 57.62 -10.50
C GLN A 459 -16.13 57.99 -11.78
#